data_AF-A0A534KCP8-F1
#
_entry.id   AF-A0A534KCP8-F1
#
_cell.length_a   1.000
_cell.length_b   1.000
_cell.length_c   1.000
_cell.angle_alpha   90.00
_cell.angle_beta   90.00
_cell.angle_gamma   90.00
#
_symmetry.space_group_name_H-M   'P 1'
#
loop_
_entity.id
_entity.type
_entity.pdbx_description
1 polymer ?
#
loop_
_entity_poly.entity_id
_entity_poly.type
_entity_poly.pdbx_seq_one_letter_code
_entity_poly.pdbx_strand_id
1 'polypeptide(L)'
;MPGWKAVPPKDDHGYLDLMSRAIFSAGLNWRMVEKKWPHFRKAFRDFSPEKVARLSERDIRALMQDPGIVRNEKKIRATVENARTILDLAKEHGSVKGYIAGFGKREGKLLEDLQYKFKHIGPATARVFLWSVGYPLTPNEDEKRWMKGHPEHD
;
A
#
# COMPACT_ATOMS: atom_id res chain seq x y z
N MET A 1 4.78 12.53 8.87
CA MET A 1 3.83 11.42 8.58
C MET A 1 2.75 11.46 9.68
N PRO A 2 1.53 10.94 9.48
CA PRO A 2 0.52 10.95 10.55
C PRO A 2 1.00 10.17 11.79
N GLY A 3 0.55 10.54 12.98
CA GLY A 3 1.00 10.02 14.28
C GLY A 3 0.82 8.50 14.47
N TRP A 4 1.63 7.93 15.35
CA TRP A 4 1.87 6.49 15.49
C TRP A 4 0.68 5.72 16.08
N LYS A 5 0.05 4.91 15.22
CA LYS A 5 -0.44 3.53 15.43
C LYS A 5 -1.42 3.21 14.30
N ALA A 6 -0.91 2.62 13.23
CA ALA A 6 -1.78 2.00 12.25
C ALA A 6 -2.16 0.59 12.75
N VAL A 7 -3.45 0.25 12.67
CA VAL A 7 -3.93 -1.08 13.01
C VAL A 7 -3.80 -1.99 11.79
N PRO A 8 -3.24 -3.20 11.91
CA PRO A 8 -3.19 -4.15 10.81
C PRO A 8 -4.59 -4.40 10.22
N PRO A 9 -4.74 -4.35 8.88
CA PRO A 9 -5.99 -4.70 8.24
C PRO A 9 -6.50 -6.09 8.63
N LYS A 10 -7.82 -6.26 8.58
CA LYS A 10 -8.47 -7.55 8.86
C LYS A 10 -8.32 -8.54 7.71
N ASP A 11 -8.19 -8.02 6.48
CA ASP A 11 -8.21 -8.80 5.24
C ASP A 11 -7.29 -8.18 4.18
N ASP A 12 -7.12 -8.92 3.08
CA ASP A 12 -6.26 -8.52 1.96
C ASP A 12 -6.81 -7.33 1.16
N HIS A 13 -8.09 -6.98 1.31
CA HIS A 13 -8.63 -5.73 0.73
C HIS A 13 -7.96 -4.53 1.38
N GLY A 14 -7.88 -4.51 2.71
CA GLY A 14 -7.23 -3.43 3.43
C GLY A 14 -5.72 -3.37 3.18
N TYR A 15 -5.06 -4.51 2.94
CA TYR A 15 -3.66 -4.53 2.53
C TYR A 15 -3.46 -3.92 1.13
N LEU A 16 -4.29 -4.29 0.15
CA LEU A 16 -4.22 -3.71 -1.20
C LEU A 16 -4.52 -2.20 -1.17
N ASP A 17 -5.52 -1.78 -0.41
CA ASP A 17 -5.88 -0.38 -0.20
C ASP A 17 -4.69 0.45 0.30
N LEU A 18 -4.11 0.06 1.43
CA LEU A 18 -2.99 0.80 2.03
C LEU A 18 -1.73 0.76 1.15
N MET A 19 -1.47 -0.35 0.48
CA MET A 19 -0.39 -0.48 -0.50
C MET A 19 -0.57 0.50 -1.66
N SER A 20 -1.75 0.50 -2.28
CA SER A 20 -2.10 1.45 -3.35
C SER A 20 -2.00 2.88 -2.85
N ARG A 21 -2.42 3.17 -1.61
CA ARG A 21 -2.32 4.51 -1.03
C ARG A 21 -0.88 4.98 -0.92
N ALA A 22 0.03 4.12 -0.47
CA ALA A 22 1.46 4.41 -0.43
C ALA A 22 2.01 4.69 -1.84
N ILE A 23 1.66 3.85 -2.83
CA ILE A 23 2.06 4.01 -4.23
C ILE A 23 1.56 5.34 -4.82
N PHE A 24 0.29 5.69 -4.63
CA PHE A 24 -0.27 6.94 -5.15
C PHE A 24 0.29 8.16 -4.44
N SER A 25 0.60 8.07 -3.15
CA SER A 25 1.19 9.18 -2.37
C SER A 25 2.67 9.41 -2.69
N ALA A 26 3.38 8.41 -3.22
CA ALA A 26 4.78 8.56 -3.61
C ALA A 26 4.94 9.64 -4.69
N GLY A 27 5.65 10.72 -4.35
CA GLY A 27 5.94 11.86 -5.24
C GLY A 27 4.79 12.84 -5.43
N LEU A 28 3.73 12.78 -4.60
CA LEU A 28 2.58 13.70 -4.65
C LEU A 28 2.29 14.29 -3.27
N ASN A 29 1.48 15.35 -3.24
CA ASN A 29 0.94 15.87 -1.98
C ASN A 29 -0.02 14.85 -1.36
N TRP A 30 0.38 14.24 -0.25
CA TRP A 30 -0.38 13.18 0.42
C TRP A 30 -1.78 13.63 0.85
N ARG A 31 -1.98 14.90 1.25
CA ARG A 31 -3.30 15.44 1.64
C ARG A 31 -4.28 15.46 0.46
N MET A 32 -3.75 15.76 -0.74
CA MET A 32 -4.55 15.73 -1.97
C MET A 32 -4.99 14.31 -2.32
N VAL A 33 -4.07 13.34 -2.21
CA VAL A 33 -4.37 11.92 -2.44
C VAL A 33 -5.39 11.41 -1.43
N GLU A 34 -5.24 11.76 -0.15
CA GLU A 34 -6.18 11.41 0.92
C GLU A 34 -7.59 11.95 0.66
N LYS A 35 -7.72 13.22 0.24
CA LYS A 35 -9.01 13.82 -0.10
C LYS A 35 -9.73 13.06 -1.23
N LYS A 36 -8.98 12.48 -2.17
CA LYS A 36 -9.51 11.66 -3.27
C LYS A 36 -9.78 10.22 -2.88
N TRP A 37 -9.27 9.73 -1.74
CA TRP A 37 -9.28 8.31 -1.40
C TRP A 37 -10.66 7.63 -1.36
N PRO A 38 -11.76 8.30 -0.94
CA PRO A 38 -13.10 7.72 -1.05
C PRO A 38 -13.51 7.41 -2.50
N HIS A 39 -13.04 8.18 -3.49
CA HIS A 39 -13.27 7.90 -4.90
C HIS A 39 -12.42 6.73 -5.38
N PHE A 40 -11.18 6.62 -4.92
CA PHE A 40 -10.32 5.47 -5.20
C PHE A 40 -10.96 4.15 -4.74
N ARG A 41 -11.49 4.10 -3.52
CA ARG A 41 -12.19 2.90 -3.02
C ARG A 41 -13.30 2.46 -3.98
N LYS A 42 -14.15 3.38 -4.42
CA LYS A 42 -15.21 3.09 -5.40
C LYS A 42 -14.65 2.63 -6.75
N ALA A 43 -13.68 3.38 -7.29
CA ALA A 43 -13.06 3.13 -8.58
C ALA A 43 -12.36 1.75 -8.65
N PHE A 44 -11.74 1.34 -7.55
CA PHE A 44 -11.05 0.06 -7.41
C PHE A 44 -11.89 -0.99 -6.68
N ARG A 45 -13.22 -0.86 -6.66
CA ARG A 45 -14.15 -1.90 -6.15
C ARG A 45 -13.80 -2.33 -4.71
N ASP A 46 -13.61 -1.34 -3.85
CA ASP A 46 -13.15 -1.42 -2.45
C ASP A 46 -11.85 -2.20 -2.27
N PHE A 47 -11.00 -2.16 -3.29
CA PHE A 47 -9.71 -2.86 -3.33
C PHE A 47 -9.82 -4.37 -3.09
N SER A 48 -10.92 -5.01 -3.51
CA SER A 48 -10.99 -6.48 -3.58
C SER A 48 -9.92 -7.01 -4.54
N PRO A 49 -8.93 -7.80 -4.07
CA PRO A 49 -7.88 -8.31 -4.94
C PRO A 49 -8.44 -9.11 -6.13
N GLU A 50 -9.49 -9.90 -5.92
CA GLU A 50 -10.17 -10.69 -6.96
C GLU A 50 -10.79 -9.81 -8.04
N LYS A 51 -11.45 -8.72 -7.63
CA LYS A 51 -12.13 -7.81 -8.56
C LYS A 51 -11.14 -6.89 -9.27
N VAL A 52 -10.08 -6.46 -8.58
CA VAL A 52 -9.06 -5.55 -9.12
C VAL A 52 -8.13 -6.28 -10.08
N ALA A 53 -7.71 -7.51 -9.77
CA ALA A 53 -6.87 -8.34 -10.64
C ALA A 53 -7.49 -8.60 -12.02
N ARG A 54 -8.82 -8.54 -12.11
CA ARG A 54 -9.64 -8.77 -13.32
C ARG A 54 -10.00 -7.49 -14.07
N LEU A 55 -9.51 -6.32 -13.67
CA LEU A 55 -9.73 -5.10 -14.44
C LEU A 55 -9.12 -5.25 -15.84
N SER A 56 -9.94 -5.01 -16.84
CA SER A 56 -9.59 -5.09 -18.26
C SER A 56 -8.94 -3.80 -18.74
N GLU A 57 -8.38 -3.83 -19.95
CA GLU A 57 -7.90 -2.62 -20.62
C GLU A 57 -8.99 -1.55 -20.79
N ARG A 58 -10.25 -1.96 -20.96
CA ARG A 58 -11.38 -1.03 -21.01
C ARG A 58 -11.59 -0.35 -19.65
N ASP A 59 -11.49 -1.11 -18.56
CA ASP A 59 -11.61 -0.55 -17.21
C ASP A 59 -10.46 0.42 -16.89
N ILE A 60 -9.22 0.07 -17.26
CA ILE A 60 -8.06 0.95 -17.09
C ILE A 60 -8.25 2.27 -17.86
N ARG A 61 -8.72 2.21 -19.11
CA ARG A 61 -9.04 3.42 -19.89
C ARG A 61 -10.15 4.25 -19.24
N ALA A 62 -11.18 3.61 -18.68
CA ALA A 62 -12.24 4.31 -17.97
C ALA A 62 -11.71 5.01 -16.71
N LEU A 63 -10.87 4.33 -15.92
CA LEU A 63 -10.19 4.92 -14.76
C LEU A 63 -9.32 6.12 -15.14
N MET A 64 -8.65 6.06 -16.29
CA MET A 64 -7.87 7.19 -16.81
C MET A 64 -8.72 8.41 -17.19
N GLN A 65 -10.04 8.27 -17.30
CA GLN A 65 -10.96 9.40 -17.51
C GLN A 65 -11.63 9.89 -16.22
N ASP A 66 -11.48 9.18 -15.10
CA ASP A 66 -12.13 9.53 -13.84
C ASP A 66 -11.39 10.70 -13.14
N PRO A 67 -12.00 11.89 -12.99
CA PRO A 67 -11.39 13.03 -12.30
C PRO A 67 -11.34 12.83 -10.77
N GLY A 68 -12.08 11.86 -10.24
CA GLY A 68 -12.12 11.49 -8.83
C GLY A 68 -10.80 10.89 -8.34
N ILE A 69 -10.00 10.30 -9.22
CA ILE A 69 -8.71 9.67 -8.88
C ILE A 69 -7.52 10.44 -9.45
N VAL A 70 -6.31 9.99 -9.12
CA VAL A 70 -5.08 10.44 -9.78
C VAL A 70 -4.90 9.63 -11.06
N ARG A 71 -5.03 10.28 -12.21
CA ARG A 71 -4.93 9.70 -13.56
C ARG A 71 -3.48 9.39 -13.93
N ASN A 72 -2.90 8.39 -13.28
CA ASN A 72 -1.56 7.88 -13.54
C ASN A 72 -1.64 6.42 -13.97
N GLU A 73 -1.53 6.16 -15.27
CA GLU A 73 -1.72 4.84 -15.84
C GLU A 73 -0.76 3.81 -15.26
N LYS A 74 0.52 4.17 -15.06
CA LYS A 74 1.53 3.26 -14.50
C LYS A 74 1.16 2.79 -13.09
N LYS A 75 0.66 3.70 -12.24
CA LYS A 75 0.21 3.36 -10.87
C LYS A 75 -1.12 2.59 -10.84
N ILE A 76 -2.02 2.86 -11.79
CA ILE A 76 -3.27 2.10 -11.96
C ILE A 76 -2.94 0.66 -12.36
N ARG A 77 -2.10 0.46 -13.38
CA ARG A 77 -1.64 -0.87 -13.82
C ARG A 77 -0.90 -1.61 -12.71
N ALA A 78 -0.03 -0.91 -11.98
CA ALA A 78 0.64 -1.48 -10.80
C ALA A 78 -0.34 -1.98 -9.74
N THR A 79 -1.44 -1.26 -9.51
CA THR A 79 -2.49 -1.71 -8.56
C THR A 79 -3.15 -3.02 -9.03
N VAL A 80 -3.40 -3.17 -10.34
CA VAL A 80 -3.93 -4.41 -10.92
C VAL A 80 -2.94 -5.57 -10.80
N GLU A 81 -1.66 -5.34 -11.10
CA GLU A 81 -0.61 -6.34 -10.96
C GLU A 81 -0.40 -6.75 -9.50
N ASN A 82 -0.38 -5.78 -8.57
CA ASN A 82 -0.22 -6.04 -7.14
C ASN A 82 -1.41 -6.82 -6.58
N ALA A 83 -2.63 -6.59 -7.09
CA ALA A 83 -3.78 -7.41 -6.72
C ALA A 83 -3.58 -8.89 -7.10
N ARG A 84 -2.98 -9.17 -8.27
CA ARG A 84 -2.62 -10.54 -8.67
C ARG A 84 -1.56 -11.14 -7.75
N THR A 85 -0.51 -10.36 -7.44
CA THR A 85 0.54 -10.77 -6.50
C THR A 85 -0.05 -11.10 -5.13
N ILE A 86 -0.99 -10.30 -4.61
CA ILE A 86 -1.68 -10.59 -3.34
C ILE A 86 -2.42 -11.92 -3.40
N LEU A 87 -3.16 -12.18 -4.48
CA LEU A 87 -3.88 -13.45 -4.64
C LEU A 87 -2.93 -14.65 -4.70
N ASP A 88 -1.76 -14.51 -5.32
CA ASP A 88 -0.75 -15.56 -5.37
C ASP A 88 -0.13 -15.79 -3.98
N LEU A 89 0.21 -14.73 -3.25
CA LEU A 89 0.68 -14.83 -1.87
C LEU A 89 -0.39 -15.43 -0.94
N ALA A 90 -1.66 -15.15 -1.16
CA ALA A 90 -2.75 -15.73 -0.38
C ALA A 90 -2.84 -17.26 -0.57
N LYS A 91 -2.51 -17.79 -1.76
CA LYS A 91 -2.42 -19.25 -1.97
C LYS A 91 -1.27 -19.88 -1.19
N GLU A 92 -0.13 -19.20 -1.12
CA GLU A 92 1.10 -19.72 -0.49
C GLU A 92 1.12 -19.53 1.04
N HIS A 93 0.54 -18.43 1.52
CA HIS A 93 0.67 -17.97 2.92
C HIS A 93 -0.67 -17.72 3.61
N GLY A 94 -1.79 -17.99 2.94
CA GLY A 94 -3.15 -17.75 3.43
C GLY A 94 -3.62 -16.29 3.36
N SER A 95 -2.71 -15.31 3.42
CA SER A 95 -3.00 -13.87 3.29
C SER A 95 -1.71 -13.06 3.17
N VAL A 96 -1.81 -11.76 2.84
CA VAL A 96 -0.69 -10.81 2.93
C VAL A 96 -0.18 -10.70 4.36
N LYS A 97 -1.08 -10.75 5.35
CA LYS A 97 -0.71 -10.78 6.78
C LYS A 97 0.16 -12.00 7.10
N GLY A 98 -0.24 -13.18 6.62
CA GLY A 98 0.52 -14.42 6.78
C GLY A 98 1.89 -14.36 6.10
N TYR A 99 1.94 -13.82 4.88
CA TYR A 99 3.19 -13.58 4.15
C TYR A 99 4.15 -12.67 4.93
N ILE A 100 3.68 -11.51 5.41
CA ILE A 100 4.48 -10.59 6.24
C ILE A 100 4.96 -11.28 7.52
N ALA A 101 4.09 -12.01 8.20
CA ALA A 101 4.44 -12.72 9.44
C ALA A 101 5.53 -13.78 9.23
N GLY A 102 5.59 -14.43 8.06
CA GLY A 102 6.61 -15.42 7.71
C GLY A 102 8.05 -14.89 7.72
N PHE A 103 8.26 -13.57 7.65
CA PHE A 103 9.59 -12.97 7.77
C PHE A 103 10.10 -12.90 9.21
N GLY A 104 9.21 -12.89 10.21
CA GLY A 104 9.59 -12.74 11.62
C GLY A 104 10.40 -11.46 11.85
N LYS A 105 11.61 -11.59 12.41
CA LYS A 105 12.52 -10.46 12.72
C LYS A 105 13.35 -9.97 11.53
N ARG A 106 13.13 -10.50 10.32
CA ARG A 106 13.94 -10.20 9.13
C ARG A 106 13.40 -8.97 8.36
N GLU A 107 13.30 -7.82 9.03
CA GLU A 107 12.73 -6.58 8.47
C GLU A 107 13.40 -6.18 7.13
N GLY A 108 14.73 -6.22 7.06
CA GLY A 108 15.47 -5.87 5.84
C GLY A 108 15.10 -6.76 4.64
N LYS A 109 14.99 -8.08 4.86
CA LYS A 109 14.58 -9.03 3.81
C LYS A 109 13.13 -8.82 3.39
N LEU A 110 12.25 -8.48 4.33
CA LEU A 110 10.85 -8.15 4.00
C LEU A 110 10.78 -6.89 3.12
N LEU A 111 11.53 -5.84 3.47
CA LEU A 111 11.60 -4.62 2.66
C LEU A 111 12.14 -4.89 1.25
N GLU A 112 13.16 -5.73 1.12
CA GLU A 112 13.71 -6.15 -0.18
C GLU A 112 12.69 -6.98 -0.99
N ASP A 113 12.04 -7.96 -0.36
CA ASP A 113 11.10 -8.85 -1.04
C ASP A 113 9.84 -8.10 -1.49
N LEU A 114 9.37 -7.12 -0.71
CA LEU A 114 8.29 -6.23 -1.12
C LEU A 114 8.62 -5.44 -2.40
N GLN A 115 9.86 -4.94 -2.53
CA GLN A 115 10.30 -4.23 -3.73
C GLN A 115 10.42 -5.16 -4.94
N TYR A 116 10.82 -6.40 -4.70
CA TYR A 116 10.97 -7.40 -5.74
C TYR A 116 9.61 -7.89 -6.26
N LYS A 117 8.69 -8.25 -5.37
CA LYS A 117 7.40 -8.86 -5.74
C LYS A 117 6.37 -7.87 -6.24
N PHE A 118 6.33 -6.65 -5.68
CA PHE A 118 5.28 -5.68 -5.97
C PHE A 118 5.76 -4.55 -6.88
N LYS A 119 4.86 -4.11 -7.76
CA LYS A 119 5.10 -3.03 -8.71
C LYS A 119 4.96 -1.67 -8.05
N HIS A 120 5.83 -0.75 -8.46
CA HIS A 120 5.89 0.63 -7.97
C HIS A 120 6.13 0.75 -6.46
N ILE A 121 6.74 -0.28 -5.86
CA ILE A 121 7.18 -0.25 -4.47
C ILE A 121 8.70 -0.10 -4.45
N GLY A 122 9.19 1.12 -4.25
CA GLY A 122 10.58 1.38 -3.90
C GLY A 122 10.82 1.36 -2.39
N PRO A 123 12.06 1.56 -1.90
CA PRO A 123 12.39 1.46 -0.47
C PRO A 123 11.50 2.32 0.43
N ALA A 124 11.29 3.59 0.07
CA ALA A 124 10.45 4.50 0.83
C ALA A 124 8.97 4.07 0.83
N THR A 125 8.45 3.63 -0.32
CA THR A 125 7.06 3.16 -0.44
C THR A 125 6.85 1.87 0.36
N ALA A 126 7.80 0.93 0.33
CA ALA A 126 7.75 -0.31 1.11
C ALA A 126 7.66 0.00 2.61
N ARG A 127 8.49 0.96 3.06
CA ARG A 127 8.48 1.40 4.46
C ARG A 127 7.17 2.07 4.85
N VAL A 128 6.64 2.98 4.02
CA VAL A 128 5.32 3.61 4.26
C VAL A 128 4.20 2.57 4.27
N PHE A 129 4.25 1.57 3.40
CA PHE A 129 3.28 0.48 3.38
C PHE A 129 3.34 -0.32 4.68
N LEU A 130 4.51 -0.82 5.08
CA LEU A 130 4.69 -1.57 6.34
C LEU A 130 4.24 -0.77 7.56
N TRP A 131 4.57 0.52 7.60
CA TRP A 131 4.06 1.44 8.62
C TRP A 131 2.53 1.50 8.61
N SER A 132 1.93 1.68 7.43
CA SER A 132 0.48 1.82 7.27
C SER A 132 -0.30 0.57 7.67
N VAL A 133 0.31 -0.61 7.61
CA VAL A 133 -0.31 -1.88 8.04
C VAL A 133 0.06 -2.28 9.47
N GLY A 134 0.67 -1.36 10.23
CA GLY A 134 0.99 -1.58 11.64
C GLY A 134 2.16 -2.53 11.88
N TYR A 135 3.04 -2.74 10.89
CA TYR A 135 4.27 -3.51 11.10
C TYR A 135 5.21 -2.72 12.04
N PRO A 136 5.82 -3.38 13.05
CA PRO A 136 6.69 -2.73 14.03
C PRO A 136 8.07 -2.44 13.42
N LEU A 137 8.13 -1.46 12.52
CA LEU A 137 9.36 -1.01 11.90
C LEU A 137 10.33 -0.43 12.92
N THR A 138 11.60 -0.79 12.76
CA THR A 138 12.70 -0.15 13.49
C THR A 138 12.92 1.26 12.95
N PRO A 139 12.71 2.35 13.73
CA PRO A 139 12.82 3.71 13.21
C PRO A 139 14.21 4.01 12.62
N ASN A 140 14.24 4.68 11.48
CA ASN A 140 15.49 5.20 10.90
C ASN A 140 15.92 6.52 11.56
N GLU A 141 17.11 7.04 11.22
CA GLU A 141 17.63 8.26 11.85
C GLU A 141 16.74 9.49 11.66
N ASP A 142 16.12 9.65 10.50
CA ASP A 142 15.22 10.78 10.23
C ASP A 142 13.91 10.66 11.03
N GLU A 143 13.38 9.45 11.16
CA GLU A 143 12.21 9.16 11.98
C GLU A 143 12.51 9.34 13.47
N LYS A 144 13.67 8.88 13.95
CA LYS A 144 14.13 9.15 15.32
C LYS A 144 14.23 10.65 15.59
N ARG A 145 14.75 11.44 14.63
CA ARG A 145 14.82 12.91 14.74
C ARG A 145 13.42 13.53 14.79
N TRP A 146 12.50 13.08 13.94
CA TRP A 146 11.13 13.57 13.93
C TRP A 146 10.38 13.25 15.23
N MET A 147 10.51 12.02 15.74
CA MET A 147 9.90 11.56 17.01
C MET A 147 10.38 12.39 18.20
N LYS A 148 11.69 12.73 18.26
CA LYS A 148 12.24 13.59 19.31
C LYS A 148 11.61 14.99 19.32
N GLY A 149 11.20 15.51 18.16
CA GLY A 149 10.57 16.83 18.03
C GLY A 149 9.04 16.81 18.16
N HIS A 150 8.42 15.64 18.16
CA HIS A 150 6.97 15.44 18.24
C HIS A 150 6.66 14.28 19.19
N PRO A 151 6.91 14.44 20.50
CA PRO A 151 6.62 13.40 21.48
C PRO A 151 5.14 13.00 21.37
N GLU A 152 4.86 11.70 21.38
CA GLU A 152 3.49 11.19 21.38
C GLU A 152 2.79 11.74 22.63
N HIS A 153 1.76 12.57 22.44
CA HIS A 153 0.82 12.85 23.51
C HIS A 153 -0.09 11.62 23.62
N ASP A 154 0.03 10.92 24.74
CA ASP A 154 -0.89 9.85 25.18
C ASP A 154 -2.36 10.29 25.12
#